data_AF-A0A7J3XGP2-F1
#
_entry.id   AF-A0A7J3XGP2-F1
#
_cell.length_a   1.000
_cell.length_b   1.000
_cell.length_c   1.000
_cell.angle_alpha   90.00
_cell.angle_beta   90.00
_cell.angle_gamma   90.00
#
_symmetry.space_group_name_H-M   'P 1'
#
loop_
_entity.id
_entity.type
_entity.pdbx_description
1 polymer ?
#
loop_
_entity_poly.entity_id
_entity_poly.type
_entity_poly.pdbx_seq_one_letter_code
_entity_poly.pdbx_strand_id
1 'polypeptide(L)' 'ITAGKDPTGVAAAAVYAAAQLLGIKRTQKDIATVVGVTEVTVRNRYRELVKALKLQLPEE' A
#
# COMPACT_ATOMS: atom_id res chain seq x y z
N ILE A 1 -3.42 -10.18 -10.47
CA ILE A 1 -2.59 -9.84 -9.29
C ILE A 1 -3.35 -9.82 -7.96
N THR A 2 -4.68 -9.73 -7.95
CA THR A 2 -5.53 -9.62 -6.74
C THR A 2 -6.30 -10.90 -6.38
N ALA A 3 -6.40 -11.88 -7.28
CA ALA A 3 -7.12 -13.13 -7.02
C ALA A 3 -6.54 -13.88 -5.81
N GLY A 4 -7.40 -14.29 -4.87
CA GLY A 4 -7.01 -14.97 -3.64
C GLY A 4 -6.43 -14.07 -2.54
N LYS A 5 -6.42 -12.75 -2.73
CA LYS A 5 -5.93 -11.79 -1.73
C LYS A 5 -7.08 -11.04 -1.10
N ASP A 6 -6.93 -10.77 0.19
CA ASP A 6 -7.86 -9.93 0.93
C ASP A 6 -7.98 -8.53 0.26
N PRO A 7 -9.19 -8.12 -0.17
CA PRO A 7 -9.40 -6.87 -0.90
C PRO A 7 -9.08 -5.64 -0.05
N THR A 8 -9.27 -5.73 1.27
CA THR A 8 -9.02 -4.67 2.24
C THR A 8 -7.53 -4.32 2.31
N GLY A 9 -6.65 -5.33 2.40
CA GLY A 9 -5.20 -5.13 2.33
C GLY A 9 -4.72 -4.58 0.98
N VAL A 10 -5.36 -4.97 -0.12
CA VAL A 10 -5.04 -4.43 -1.45
C VAL A 10 -5.43 -2.95 -1.55
N ALA A 11 -6.60 -2.57 -1.05
CA ALA A 11 -7.05 -1.19 -1.00
C ALA A 11 -6.11 -0.32 -0.14
N ALA A 12 -5.72 -0.80 1.05
CA ALA A 12 -4.76 -0.12 1.91
C ALA A 12 -3.42 0.16 1.20
N ALA A 13 -2.88 -0.84 0.49
CA ALA A 13 -1.65 -0.68 -0.28
C ALA A 13 -1.78 0.29 -1.46
N ALA A 14 -2.92 0.28 -2.15
CA ALA A 14 -3.18 1.21 -3.24
C ALA A 14 -3.24 2.67 -2.74
N VAL A 15 -3.91 2.91 -1.61
CA VAL A 15 -3.96 4.23 -0.96
C VAL A 15 -2.58 4.68 -0.51
N TYR A 16 -1.79 3.78 0.09
CA TYR A 16 -0.42 4.09 0.49
C TYR A 16 0.47 4.44 -0.71
N ALA A 17 0.38 3.67 -1.79
CA ALA A 17 1.14 3.96 -3.02
C ALA A 17 0.75 5.31 -3.63
N ALA A 18 -0.55 5.64 -3.68
CA ALA A 18 -1.02 6.93 -4.15
C ALA A 18 -0.49 8.09 -3.28
N ALA A 19 -0.48 7.93 -1.96
CA ALA A 19 0.07 8.93 -1.05
C ALA A 19 1.57 9.20 -1.34
N GLN A 20 2.36 8.14 -1.54
CA GLN A 20 3.79 8.28 -1.89
C GLN A 20 3.99 8.97 -3.25
N LEU A 21 3.21 8.60 -4.27
CA LEU A 21 3.29 9.22 -5.61
C LEU A 21 2.93 10.71 -5.59
N LEU A 22 2.02 11.11 -4.71
CA LEU A 22 1.60 12.49 -4.54
C LEU A 22 2.47 13.28 -3.55
N GLY A 23 3.51 12.66 -2.98
CA GLY A 23 4.36 13.28 -1.94
C GLY A 23 3.62 13.56 -0.63
N ILE A 24 2.48 12.92 -0.38
CA ILE A 24 1.67 13.09 0.82
C ILE A 24 2.26 12.21 1.92
N LYS A 25 2.78 12.84 2.98
CA LYS A 25 3.31 12.11 4.14
C LYS A 25 2.19 11.39 4.88
N ARG A 26 2.14 10.06 4.71
CA ARG A 26 1.31 9.13 5.48
C ARG A 26 2.13 7.90 5.82
N THR A 27 1.99 7.38 7.02
CA THR A 27 2.68 6.16 7.40
C THR A 27 1.84 4.93 7.05
N GLN A 28 2.49 3.78 6.90
CA GLN A 28 1.80 2.49 6.74
C GLN A 28 0.94 2.17 7.97
N LYS A 29 1.35 2.63 9.16
CA LYS A 29 0.62 2.53 10.43
C LYS A 29 -0.71 3.27 10.40
N ASP A 30 -0.71 4.51 9.92
CA ASP A 30 -1.93 5.33 9.85
C ASP A 30 -2.99 4.63 9.01
N ILE A 31 -2.58 4.13 7.84
CA ILE A 31 -3.48 3.42 6.92
C ILE A 31 -3.93 2.09 7.51
N ALA A 32 -3.00 1.31 8.08
CA ALA A 32 -3.31 0.03 8.70
C ALA A 32 -4.35 0.17 9.84
N THR A 33 -4.21 1.22 10.64
CA THR A 33 -5.12 1.51 11.76
C THR A 33 -6.53 1.84 11.28
N VAL A 34 -6.68 2.70 10.26
CA VAL A 34 -7.98 3.08 9.71
C VAL A 34 -8.68 1.89 9.03
N VAL A 35 -7.90 1.07 8.32
CA VAL A 35 -8.42 -0.04 7.53
C VAL A 35 -8.63 -1.31 8.38
N GLY A 36 -8.10 -1.36 9.60
CA GLY A 36 -8.24 -2.51 10.50
C GLY A 36 -7.37 -3.71 10.10
N VAL A 37 -6.20 -3.46 9.50
CA VAL A 37 -5.24 -4.49 9.10
C VAL A 37 -3.90 -4.27 9.80
N THR A 38 -2.97 -5.21 9.66
CA THR A 38 -1.60 -5.03 10.18
C THR A 38 -0.76 -4.18 9.24
N GLU A 39 0.21 -3.44 9.79
CA GLU A 39 1.23 -2.73 8.99
C GLU A 39 1.95 -3.66 8.00
N VAL A 40 2.22 -4.90 8.43
CA VAL A 40 2.89 -5.91 7.60
C VAL A 40 2.01 -6.29 6.39
N THR A 41 0.69 -6.38 6.57
CA THR A 41 -0.26 -6.59 5.47
C THR A 41 -0.13 -5.48 4.45
N VAL A 42 -0.19 -4.21 4.88
CA VAL A 42 -0.05 -3.04 3.99
C VAL A 42 1.28 -3.07 3.25
N ARG A 43 2.38 -3.31 3.97
CA ARG A 43 3.74 -3.37 3.39
C ARG A 43 3.87 -4.45 2.31
N ASN A 44 3.38 -5.66 2.59
CA ASN A 44 3.49 -6.77 1.66
C ASN A 44 2.64 -6.52 0.41
N ARG A 45 1.40 -6.06 0.57
CA ARG A 45 0.53 -5.71 -0.56
C ARG A 45 1.11 -4.56 -1.37
N TYR A 46 1.68 -3.54 -0.71
CA TYR A 46 2.33 -2.40 -1.35
C TYR A 46 3.50 -2.82 -2.23
N ARG A 47 4.46 -3.59 -1.69
CA ARG A 47 5.62 -4.07 -2.46
C ARG A 47 5.22 -4.86 -3.70
N GLU A 48 4.21 -5.72 -3.57
CA GLU A 48 3.69 -6.48 -4.70
C GLU A 48 3.03 -5.58 -5.75
N LEU A 49 2.25 -4.59 -5.31
CA LEU A 49 1.54 -3.67 -6.19
C LEU A 49 2.52 -2.78 -6.96
N VAL A 50 3.52 -2.23 -6.28
CA VAL A 50 4.62 -1.45 -6.89
C VAL A 50 5.37 -2.28 -7.93
N LYS A 51 5.74 -3.52 -7.59
CA LYS A 51 6.45 -4.41 -8.51
C LYS A 51 5.60 -4.78 -9.73
N ALA A 52 4.33 -5.10 -9.51
CA ALA A 52 3.42 -5.52 -10.58
C ALA A 52 3.10 -4.37 -11.55
N LEU A 53 2.90 -3.16 -11.03
CA LEU A 53 2.56 -1.99 -11.82
C LEU A 53 3.78 -1.18 -12.29
N LYS A 54 4.99 -1.59 -11.91
CA LYS A 54 6.26 -0.89 -12.19
C LYS A 54 6.19 0.59 -11.82
N LEU A 55 5.62 0.89 -10.65
CA LEU A 55 5.48 2.26 -10.17
C LEU A 55 6.86 2.84 -9.89
N GLN A 56 7.12 4.02 -10.45
CA GLN A 56 8.27 4.83 -10.10
C GLN A 56 7.90 5.66 -8.86
N LEU A 57 8.42 5.24 -7.73
CA LEU A 57 8.22 5.96 -6.47
C LEU A 57 9.42 6.87 -6.24
N PRO A 58 9.19 8.07 -5.66
CA PRO A 58 10.30 8.89 -5.19
C PRO A 58 11.09 8.10 -4.14
N GLU A 59 12.42 8.10 -4.24
CA GLU A 59 13.29 7.58 -3.18
C GLU A 59 13.10 8.44 -1.92
N GLU A 60 12.95 7.77 -0.76
CA GLU A 60 12.81 8.42 0.56
C GLU A 60 14.09 9.11 1.01
#